data_AF-A0A842R3H9-F1
#
_entry.id   AF-A0A842R3H9-F1
#
_cell.length_a   1.000
_cell.length_b   1.000
_cell.length_c   1.000
_cell.angle_alpha   90.00
_cell.angle_beta   90.00
_cell.angle_gamma   90.00
#
_symmetry.space_group_name_H-M   'P 1'
#
loop_
_entity.id
_entity.type
_entity.pdbx_description
1 polymer ?
#
loop_
_entity_poly.entity_id
_entity_poly.type
_entity_poly.pdbx_seq_one_letter_code
_entity_poly.pdbx_strand_id
1 'polypeptide(L)'
;MKVLILSDGKFGDRAIEVIRGEYPDALMASIEPRDSSELIDDYEFDPAVEEKIQEVDLVVSYIRHPDINFELCLLGKPTIVAIYFGKGFLFQVQQDNPDMVMPLSMCGLKP
;
A
#
# COMPACT_ATOMS: atom_id res chain seq x y z
N MET A 1 -9.36 -14.05 6.18
CA MET A 1 -8.93 -12.75 5.65
C MET A 1 -7.42 -12.74 5.59
N LYS A 2 -6.86 -12.76 4.38
CA LYS A 2 -5.43 -12.67 4.14
C LYS A 2 -5.07 -11.21 3.89
N VAL A 3 -4.06 -10.71 4.59
CA VAL A 3 -3.60 -9.32 4.52
C VAL A 3 -2.18 -9.29 3.98
N LEU A 4 -1.91 -8.44 3.00
CA LEU A 4 -0.56 -8.14 2.54
C LEU A 4 -0.11 -6.79 3.09
N ILE A 5 1.05 -6.74 3.73
CA ILE A 5 1.76 -5.49 4.03
C ILE A 5 2.75 -5.27 2.90
N LEU A 6 2.55 -4.20 2.11
CA LEU A 6 3.45 -3.80 1.02
C LEU A 6 4.29 -2.60 1.48
N SER A 7 5.61 -2.71 1.49
CA SER A 7 6.50 -1.71 2.11
C SER A 7 7.69 -1.33 1.21
N ASP A 8 8.16 -0.08 1.32
CA ASP A 8 9.42 0.39 0.72
C ASP A 8 10.48 0.73 1.79
N GLY A 9 10.25 0.34 3.05
CA GLY A 9 11.13 0.66 4.16
C GLY A 9 10.64 0.21 5.54
N LYS A 10 11.13 0.89 6.60
CA LYS A 10 11.01 0.46 8.01
C LYS A 10 9.59 0.50 8.61
N PHE A 11 8.62 1.14 7.94
CA PHE A 11 7.26 1.26 8.50
C PHE A 11 6.48 -0.06 8.40
N GLY A 12 6.64 -0.80 7.30
CA GLY A 12 5.96 -2.09 7.11
C GLY A 12 6.39 -3.17 8.11
N ASP A 13 7.65 -3.18 8.53
CA ASP A 13 8.19 -4.17 9.48
C ASP A 13 7.43 -4.15 10.82
N ARG A 14 7.13 -2.95 11.32
CA ARG A 14 6.34 -2.80 12.56
C ARG A 14 4.88 -3.19 12.37
N ALA A 15 4.32 -2.90 11.20
CA ALA A 15 2.93 -3.19 10.92
C ALA A 15 2.67 -4.70 10.87
N ILE A 16 3.56 -5.47 10.23
CA ILE A 16 3.39 -6.93 10.12
C ILE A 16 3.44 -7.61 11.49
N GLU A 17 4.30 -7.16 12.41
CA GLU A 17 4.38 -7.71 13.78
C GLU A 17 3.05 -7.58 14.53
N VAL A 18 2.42 -6.41 14.42
CA VAL A 18 1.13 -6.14 15.08
C VAL A 18 -0.01 -6.87 14.36
N ILE A 19 -0.07 -6.78 13.03
CA ILE A 19 -1.15 -7.37 12.22
C ILE A 19 -1.17 -8.89 12.37
N ARG A 20 0.00 -9.54 12.46
CA ARG A 20 0.08 -11.00 12.69
C ARG A 20 -0.46 -11.45 14.03
N GLY A 21 -0.62 -10.56 15.01
CA GLY A 21 -1.31 -10.87 16.27
C GLY A 21 -2.77 -11.26 16.05
N GLU A 22 -3.44 -10.63 15.09
CA GLU A 22 -4.86 -10.86 14.76
C GLU A 22 -5.04 -11.67 13.47
N TYR A 23 -4.11 -11.54 12.52
CA TYR A 23 -4.10 -12.19 11.21
C TYR A 23 -2.78 -12.96 11.01
N PRO A 24 -2.62 -14.16 11.59
CA PRO A 24 -1.35 -14.89 11.60
C PRO A 24 -0.76 -15.17 10.21
N ASP A 25 -1.64 -15.37 9.22
CA ASP A 25 -1.26 -15.64 7.82
C ASP A 25 -0.94 -14.37 7.02
N ALA A 26 -0.81 -13.21 7.68
CA ALA A 26 -0.46 -11.97 7.00
C ALA A 26 0.91 -12.08 6.32
N LEU A 27 0.94 -11.64 5.07
CA LEU A 27 2.11 -11.66 4.19
C LEU A 27 2.79 -10.31 4.19
N MET A 28 4.09 -10.31 3.88
CA MET A 28 4.84 -9.08 3.63
C MET A 28 5.55 -9.17 2.29
N ALA A 29 5.51 -8.07 1.55
CA ALA A 29 6.31 -7.84 0.36
C ALA A 29 7.01 -6.49 0.50
N SER A 30 8.26 -6.44 0.06
CA SER A 30 9.03 -5.21 0.04
C SER A 30 9.42 -4.89 -1.39
N ILE A 31 9.34 -3.61 -1.75
CA ILE A 31 9.88 -3.07 -3.00
C ILE A 31 11.03 -2.13 -2.68
N GLU A 32 11.84 -1.82 -3.68
CA GLU A 32 12.91 -0.84 -3.51
C GLU A 32 12.33 0.58 -3.33
N PRO A 33 12.82 1.36 -2.35
CA PRO A 33 12.40 2.74 -2.20
C PRO A 33 12.81 3.59 -3.40
N ARG A 34 11.90 4.45 -3.84
CA ARG A 34 12.13 5.46 -4.87
C ARG A 34 12.08 6.85 -4.27
N ASP A 35 12.79 7.79 -4.90
CA ASP A 35 12.69 9.20 -4.54
C ASP A 35 11.29 9.71 -4.90
N SER A 36 10.59 10.34 -3.95
CA SER A 36 9.22 10.84 -4.16
C SER A 36 9.10 11.98 -5.17
N SER A 37 10.23 12.56 -5.62
CA SER A 37 10.27 13.58 -6.66
C SER A 37 10.44 13.02 -8.08
N GLU A 38 10.74 11.73 -8.19
CA GLU A 38 10.74 11.03 -9.48
C GLU A 38 9.29 10.95 -9.99
N LEU A 39 9.10 11.19 -11.29
CA LEU A 39 7.85 10.87 -11.96
C LEU A 39 8.00 9.47 -12.53
N ILE A 40 7.09 8.58 -12.14
CA ILE A 40 7.11 7.19 -12.58
C ILE A 40 5.81 6.92 -13.34
N ASP A 41 5.93 6.75 -14.65
CA ASP A 41 4.86 6.26 -15.50
C ASP A 41 4.96 4.74 -15.63
N ASP A 42 3.83 4.04 -15.61
CA ASP A 42 3.70 2.59 -15.86
C ASP A 42 4.61 1.74 -14.95
N TYR A 43 4.54 1.94 -13.63
CA TYR A 43 5.31 1.13 -12.68
C TYR A 43 4.83 -0.34 -12.68
N GLU A 44 5.70 -1.24 -13.13
CA GLU A 44 5.47 -2.68 -13.06
C GLU A 44 5.99 -3.27 -11.73
N PHE A 45 5.12 -3.96 -11.00
CA PHE A 45 5.52 -4.73 -9.83
C PHE A 45 6.30 -5.98 -10.28
N ASP A 46 7.25 -6.43 -9.46
CA ASP A 46 7.86 -7.74 -9.65
C ASP A 46 6.76 -8.83 -9.67
N PRO A 47 6.81 -9.81 -10.59
CA PRO A 47 5.77 -10.82 -10.70
C PRO A 47 5.44 -11.56 -9.39
N ALA A 48 6.45 -11.78 -8.53
CA ALA A 48 6.25 -12.43 -7.23
C ALA A 48 5.54 -11.52 -6.20
N VAL A 49 5.63 -10.19 -6.36
CA VAL A 49 4.87 -9.23 -5.57
C VAL A 49 3.43 -9.16 -6.08
N GLU A 50 3.25 -9.12 -7.40
CA GLU A 50 1.92 -9.10 -8.01
C GLU A 50 1.11 -10.36 -7.67
N GLU A 51 1.73 -11.53 -7.73
CA GLU A 51 1.11 -12.80 -7.30
C GLU A 51 0.57 -12.70 -5.86
N LYS A 52 1.38 -12.17 -4.93
CA LYS A 52 0.95 -11.97 -3.54
C LYS A 52 -0.20 -10.97 -3.42
N ILE A 53 -0.20 -9.89 -4.20
CA ILE A 53 -1.30 -8.91 -4.24
C ILE A 53 -2.60 -9.60 -4.69
N GLN A 54 -2.50 -10.51 -5.67
CA GLN A 54 -3.65 -11.24 -6.19
C GLN A 54 -4.22 -12.28 -5.21
N GLU A 55 -3.38 -12.88 -4.36
CA GLU A 55 -3.76 -13.91 -3.39
C GLU A 55 -4.43 -13.41 -2.09
N VAL A 56 -4.33 -12.11 -1.81
CA VAL A 56 -4.85 -11.52 -0.56
C VAL A 56 -6.21 -10.86 -0.72
N ASP A 57 -6.91 -10.71 0.41
CA ASP A 57 -8.20 -10.03 0.50
C ASP A 57 -8.03 -8.51 0.71
N LEU A 58 -6.89 -8.09 1.28
CA LEU A 58 -6.60 -6.70 1.64
C LEU A 58 -5.11 -6.39 1.48
N VAL A 59 -4.79 -5.25 0.87
CA VAL A 59 -3.43 -4.69 0.86
C VAL A 59 -3.35 -3.51 1.82
N VAL A 60 -2.31 -3.48 2.66
CA VAL A 60 -1.92 -2.32 3.47
C VAL A 60 -0.62 -1.79 2.92
N SER A 61 -0.69 -0.69 2.18
CA SER A 61 0.45 -0.05 1.53
C SER A 61 1.12 0.94 2.48
N TYR A 62 2.41 0.71 2.73
CA TYR A 62 3.35 1.64 3.35
C TYR A 62 4.30 2.26 2.30
N ILE A 63 3.96 2.17 1.02
CA ILE A 63 4.72 2.78 -0.06
C ILE A 63 4.58 4.30 -0.01
N ARG A 64 5.72 5.01 -0.02
CA ARG A 64 5.80 6.48 0.08
C ARG A 64 5.68 7.20 -1.26
N HIS A 65 5.81 6.48 -2.36
CA HIS A 65 5.70 7.07 -3.69
C HIS A 65 4.23 7.13 -4.14
N PRO A 66 3.68 8.29 -4.52
CA PRO A 66 2.29 8.42 -4.95
C PRO A 66 2.01 7.61 -6.23
N ASP A 67 2.88 7.67 -7.23
CA ASP A 67 2.66 6.99 -8.52
C ASP A 67 2.62 5.47 -8.38
N ILE A 68 3.49 4.87 -7.53
CA ILE A 68 3.43 3.43 -7.25
C ILE A 68 2.11 3.04 -6.54
N ASN A 69 1.58 3.90 -5.67
CA ASN A 69 0.27 3.65 -5.06
C ASN A 69 -0.88 3.82 -6.07
N PHE A 70 -0.70 4.67 -7.07
CA PHE A 70 -1.63 4.79 -8.18
C PHE A 70 -1.64 3.51 -9.01
N GLU A 71 -0.48 2.96 -9.38
CA GLU A 71 -0.43 1.66 -10.08
C GLU A 71 -1.00 0.52 -9.24
N LEU A 72 -0.74 0.49 -7.93
CA LEU A 72 -1.38 -0.45 -7.01
C LEU A 72 -2.91 -0.32 -7.01
N CYS A 73 -3.44 0.89 -7.16
CA CYS A 73 -4.87 1.16 -7.25
C CYS A 73 -5.48 0.46 -8.46
N LEU A 74 -4.81 0.53 -9.61
CA LEU A 74 -5.29 -0.05 -10.88
C LEU A 74 -5.42 -1.58 -10.83
N LEU A 75 -4.73 -2.25 -9.91
CA LEU A 75 -4.89 -3.69 -9.66
C LEU A 75 -6.25 -4.05 -9.02
N GLY A 76 -7.05 -3.05 -8.61
CA GLY A 76 -8.44 -3.23 -8.17
C GLY A 76 -8.61 -3.97 -6.84
N LYS A 77 -7.56 -4.08 -6.03
CA LYS A 77 -7.63 -4.72 -4.72
C LYS A 77 -8.08 -3.74 -3.64
N PRO A 78 -8.93 -4.17 -2.68
CA PRO A 78 -9.18 -3.38 -1.48
C PRO A 78 -7.87 -3.00 -0.82
N THR A 79 -7.64 -1.70 -0.64
CA THR A 79 -6.32 -1.19 -0.25
C THR A 79 -6.42 -0.08 0.78
N ILE A 80 -5.64 -0.20 1.85
CA ILE A 80 -5.39 0.87 2.81
C ILE A 80 -4.04 1.48 2.49
N VAL A 81 -4.02 2.73 2.04
CA VAL A 81 -2.79 3.52 1.87
C VAL A 81 -2.47 4.18 3.22
N ALA A 82 -1.40 3.73 3.88
CA ALA A 82 -1.02 4.20 5.22
C ALA A 82 -0.43 5.62 5.23
N ILE A 83 -0.11 6.16 4.05
CA ILE A 83 0.46 7.49 3.87
C ILE A 83 -0.57 8.39 3.20
N TYR A 84 -0.73 9.59 3.74
CA TYR A 84 -1.72 10.54 3.24
C TYR A 84 -1.12 11.50 2.21
N PHE A 85 -1.49 11.31 0.94
CA PHE A 85 -1.06 12.15 -0.20
C PHE A 85 -1.97 13.35 -0.49
N GLY A 86 -3.04 13.53 0.31
CA GLY A 86 -4.02 14.59 0.09
C GLY A 86 -5.33 14.11 -0.55
N LYS A 87 -6.39 14.92 -0.42
CA LYS A 87 -7.73 14.56 -0.92
C LYS A 87 -7.80 14.43 -2.44
N GLY A 88 -6.99 15.21 -3.17
CA GLY A 88 -6.96 15.17 -4.64
C GLY A 88 -6.53 13.79 -5.14
N PHE A 89 -5.42 13.29 -4.61
CA PHE A 89 -4.95 11.92 -4.88
C PHE A 89 -6.03 10.89 -4.53
N LEU A 90 -6.61 10.97 -3.32
CA LEU A 90 -7.64 10.02 -2.89
C LEU A 90 -8.84 9.99 -3.84
N PHE A 91 -9.34 11.16 -4.24
CA PHE A 91 -10.48 11.23 -5.16
C PHE A 91 -10.16 10.66 -6.53
N GLN A 92 -8.92 10.85 -7.00
CA GLN A 92 -8.45 10.30 -8.26
C GLN A 92 -8.43 8.77 -8.21
N VAL A 93 -7.71 8.18 -7.25
CA VAL A 93 -7.63 6.70 -7.12
C VAL A 93 -8.99 6.06 -6.88
N GLN A 94 -9.90 6.73 -6.15
CA GLN A 94 -11.24 6.22 -5.91
C GLN A 94 -12.15 6.22 -7.14
N GLN A 95 -11.79 6.91 -8.24
CA GLN A 95 -12.50 6.75 -9.51
C GLN A 95 -12.29 5.35 -10.10
N ASP A 96 -11.09 4.81 -9.94
CA ASP A 96 -10.68 3.51 -10.50
C ASP A 96 -10.88 2.37 -9.49
N ASN A 97 -10.64 2.62 -8.20
CA ASN A 97 -10.80 1.65 -7.11
C ASN A 97 -11.53 2.27 -5.91
N PRO A 98 -12.87 2.13 -5.81
CA PRO A 98 -13.65 2.72 -4.73
C PRO A 98 -13.35 2.12 -3.35
N ASP A 99 -12.75 0.93 -3.30
CA ASP A 99 -12.37 0.24 -2.07
C ASP A 99 -10.98 0.65 -1.56
N MET A 100 -10.32 1.61 -2.24
CA MET A 100 -9.11 2.23 -1.74
C MET A 100 -9.45 3.32 -0.69
N VAL A 101 -8.83 3.21 0.48
CA VAL A 101 -8.94 4.18 1.57
C VAL A 101 -7.57 4.71 1.97
N MET A 102 -7.51 5.98 2.36
CA MET A 102 -6.28 6.64 2.77
C MET A 102 -6.51 7.41 4.08
N PRO A 103 -6.37 6.75 5.24
CA PRO A 103 -6.61 7.37 6.54
C PRO A 103 -5.66 8.55 6.79
N LEU A 104 -6.17 9.61 7.43
CA LEU A 104 -5.39 10.82 7.76
C LEU A 104 -4.23 10.55 8.74
N SER A 105 -4.34 9.52 9.59
CA SER A 105 -3.34 9.19 10.60
C SER A 105 -3.22 7.69 10.80
N MET A 106 -2.29 7.06 10.09
CA MET A 106 -1.78 5.70 10.36
C MET A 106 -0.31 5.74 10.78
N CYS A 107 0.53 6.47 10.04
CA CYS A 107 1.96 6.62 10.34
C CYS A 107 2.29 7.87 11.17
N GLY A 108 1.32 8.73 11.45
CA GLY A 108 1.50 9.94 12.24
C GLY A 108 1.16 9.71 13.70
N LEU A 109 2.16 9.78 14.59
CA LEU A 109 1.92 10.17 15.98
C LEU A 109 1.34 11.59 15.93
N LYS A 110 0.05 11.76 16.19
CA LYS A 110 -0.41 13.06 16.64
C LYS A 110 0.30 13.33 17.97
N PRO A 111 0.89 14.52 18.18
CA PRO A 111 1.23 14.97 19.53
C PRO A 111 -0.02 15.00 20.41
#